data_AF-A0A6M2EE36-F1
#
_entry.id   AF-A0A6M2EE36-F1
#
_cell.length_a   1.000
_cell.length_b   1.000
_cell.length_c   1.000
_cell.angle_alpha   90.00
_cell.angle_beta   90.00
_cell.angle_gamma   90.00
#
_symmetry.space_group_name_H-M   'P 1'
#
loop_
_entity.id
_entity.type
_entity.pdbx_description
1 polymer ?
#
loop_
_entity_poly.entity_id
_entity_poly.type
_entity_poly.pdbx_seq_one_letter_code
_entity_poly.pdbx_strand_id
1 'polypeptide(L)'
;MRFLTNPHKPMILALSRPDPKKNITTLLKAFGECRPLRELANLTLIMGNRDDIEEMTGGNASVLTTVLKMIDKYDLYGLVAYPKHHKQADVPEIYRLAAKTKGVFINPALVEPFGLTLIEAAAHGLPMVATKNGGPVDIHQALNNGLLVDPHDQQAIADALLKLVSEKNLWALCRKNGLKNIHLFSWPEHCRTYLTRVAACRMRHPQWQTDTPEDEIAAEESSLNDSLKDVQDMSLRLSIDGDKPSLNGSLDHSAMSSGDPALQDQVQRVLNKIKKPESEPVVSEGARHEAVASKYPLLRRRRRLIVIALDCYDSNGFPEMKMIQIVQDIIKAVRSDSLFARVTGLALSTAMSLTETTEFLTSARIHANEFDALICNSGGEVYYPGTCTQVDGKLVRDPDYAAHIDYRWGCDGLKKTIWKLMNTTEGGKQSDESSNPIEEDKKSRNAHCIAYLVKDRSKVKRVDDLRQKLRMRGLRCHLMYCRNSTRLQIIPHLASRAQALRYLFVRWRLNVANMFVILGENGDTDYEEMISGAHKTIILKDVVTKGSEDLLRATDLRDDIVPKESPLIAYLSGKATASEIADVLKQVSKASAGM
;
A
#
# COMPACT_ATOMS: atom_id res chain seq x y z
N MET A 1 39.84 -6.57 25.92
CA MET A 1 38.66 -6.35 25.05
C MET A 1 39.07 -5.44 23.92
N ARG A 2 38.69 -5.74 22.66
CA ARG A 2 39.28 -5.11 21.45
C ARG A 2 38.84 -3.66 21.18
N PHE A 3 37.74 -3.21 21.80
CA PHE A 3 37.12 -1.91 21.50
C PHE A 3 36.94 -1.00 22.71
N LEU A 4 36.45 -1.53 23.83
CA LEU A 4 36.00 -0.73 24.97
C LEU A 4 37.05 -0.65 26.08
N THR A 5 37.32 0.57 26.57
CA THR A 5 38.24 0.81 27.69
C THR A 5 37.58 0.40 29.01
N ASN A 6 36.32 0.75 29.23
CA ASN A 6 35.54 0.30 30.39
C ASN A 6 34.26 -0.42 29.94
N PRO A 7 34.23 -1.76 29.91
CA PRO A 7 33.09 -2.52 29.41
C PRO A 7 31.92 -2.64 30.40
N HIS A 8 32.08 -2.18 31.65
CA HIS A 8 31.03 -2.26 32.66
C HIS A 8 30.00 -1.13 32.57
N LYS A 9 30.28 -0.09 31.76
CA LYS A 9 29.30 0.97 31.51
C LYS A 9 28.07 0.42 30.78
N PRO A 10 26.87 0.99 31.03
CA PRO A 10 25.68 0.74 30.24
C PRO A 10 25.94 0.74 28.73
N MET A 11 25.41 -0.27 28.05
CA MET A 11 25.53 -0.42 26.61
C MET A 11 24.35 0.22 25.88
N ILE A 12 24.62 1.22 25.04
CA ILE A 12 23.68 1.68 24.01
C ILE A 12 23.87 0.76 22.81
N LEU A 13 22.89 -0.09 22.53
CA LEU A 13 22.96 -1.10 21.49
C LEU A 13 22.15 -0.66 20.27
N ALA A 14 22.78 -0.59 19.10
CA ALA A 14 22.11 -0.50 17.81
C ALA A 14 22.43 -1.75 16.98
N LEU A 15 21.39 -2.44 16.52
CA LEU A 15 21.52 -3.64 15.69
C LEU A 15 20.74 -3.45 14.39
N SER A 16 21.45 -3.27 13.29
CA SER A 16 20.86 -3.07 11.97
C SER A 16 21.92 -3.15 10.88
N ARG A 17 21.52 -3.47 9.64
CA ARG A 17 22.40 -3.33 8.46
C ARG A 17 22.88 -1.88 8.31
N PRO A 18 24.07 -1.63 7.72
CA PRO A 18 24.61 -0.29 7.49
C PRO A 18 23.93 0.41 6.30
N ASP A 19 22.60 0.42 6.28
CA ASP A 19 21.80 1.07 5.23
C ASP A 19 21.54 2.54 5.60
N PRO A 20 21.59 3.49 4.65
CA PRO A 20 21.27 4.91 4.91
C PRO A 20 19.93 5.13 5.63
N LYS A 21 18.92 4.29 5.38
CA LYS A 21 17.60 4.34 6.05
C LYS A 21 17.68 4.10 7.55
N LYS A 22 18.68 3.35 8.02
CA LYS A 22 18.88 3.03 9.44
C LYS A 22 19.52 4.16 10.22
N ASN A 23 20.03 5.21 9.54
CA ASN A 23 20.40 6.48 10.15
C ASN A 23 21.43 6.38 11.29
N ILE A 24 22.35 5.41 11.19
CA ILE A 24 23.39 5.17 12.21
C ILE A 24 24.33 6.37 12.34
N THR A 25 24.50 7.14 11.26
CA THR A 25 25.31 8.36 11.22
C THR A 25 24.79 9.41 12.20
N THR A 26 23.49 9.67 12.24
CA THR A 26 22.89 10.64 13.17
C THR A 26 23.03 10.18 14.63
N LEU A 27 22.90 8.87 14.89
CA LEU A 27 23.17 8.30 16.21
C LEU A 27 24.62 8.53 16.67
N LEU A 28 25.59 8.27 15.80
CA LEU A 28 27.01 8.55 16.12
C LEU A 28 27.26 10.03 16.38
N LYS A 29 26.60 10.91 15.62
CA LYS A 29 26.70 12.36 15.83
C LYS A 29 26.14 12.75 17.21
N ALA A 30 24.95 12.25 17.56
CA ALA A 30 24.32 12.47 18.85
C ALA A 30 25.19 11.98 20.01
N PHE A 31 25.77 10.77 19.89
CA PHE A 31 26.67 10.22 20.90
C PHE A 31 28.00 10.99 20.98
N GLY A 32 28.58 11.37 19.84
CA GLY A 32 29.87 12.06 19.77
C GLY A 32 29.84 13.47 20.37
N GLU A 33 28.75 14.21 20.18
CA GLU A 33 28.62 15.60 20.65
C GLU A 33 28.14 15.67 22.11
N CYS A 34 27.48 14.63 22.64
CA CYS A 34 26.96 14.61 24.01
C CYS A 34 28.00 14.05 25.01
N ARG A 35 28.80 14.93 25.63
CA ARG A 35 29.80 14.51 26.65
C ARG A 35 29.23 13.70 27.83
N PRO A 36 28.12 14.12 28.47
CA PRO A 36 27.56 13.35 29.59
C PRO A 36 27.15 11.92 29.21
N LEU A 37 26.67 11.72 27.99
CA LEU A 37 26.29 10.40 27.50
C LEU A 37 27.50 9.48 27.31
N ARG A 38 28.62 10.01 26.80
CA ARG A 38 29.90 9.27 26.64
C ARG A 38 30.54 8.89 27.97
N GLU A 39 30.37 9.73 28.98
CA GLU A 39 30.86 9.44 30.34
C GLU A 39 30.08 8.29 30.97
N LEU A 40 28.76 8.25 30.77
CA LEU A 40 27.88 7.26 31.40
C LEU A 40 27.77 5.93 30.63
N ALA A 41 27.86 5.91 29.31
CA ALA A 41 27.58 4.72 28.50
C ALA A 41 28.60 4.48 27.38
N ASN A 42 28.63 3.23 26.89
CA ASN A 42 29.34 2.84 25.67
C ASN A 42 28.34 2.63 24.53
N LEU A 43 28.75 2.87 23.30
CA LEU A 43 27.94 2.62 22.10
C LEU A 43 28.41 1.33 21.41
N THR A 44 27.49 0.41 21.14
CA THR A 44 27.77 -0.83 20.40
C THR A 44 26.93 -0.89 19.14
N LEU A 45 27.60 -0.95 18.00
CA LEU A 45 27.02 -0.94 16.66
C LEU A 45 27.21 -2.32 16.00
N ILE A 46 26.15 -3.13 15.96
CA ILE A 46 26.12 -4.41 15.24
C ILE A 46 25.62 -4.14 13.82
N MET A 47 26.56 -3.96 12.89
CA MET A 47 26.30 -3.49 11.51
C MET A 47 26.42 -4.58 10.44
N GLY A 48 25.87 -5.77 10.70
CA GLY A 48 25.99 -6.91 9.78
C GLY A 48 27.41 -7.50 9.74
N ASN A 49 27.55 -8.58 8.97
CA ASN A 49 28.85 -9.22 8.73
C ASN A 49 29.48 -8.61 7.47
N ARG A 50 30.80 -8.43 7.50
CA ARG A 50 31.57 -7.86 6.39
C ARG A 50 32.98 -8.42 6.37
N ASP A 51 33.57 -8.61 5.21
CA ASP A 51 34.97 -9.01 5.04
C ASP A 51 35.80 -7.83 4.53
N ASP A 52 35.43 -7.27 3.38
CA ASP A 52 35.99 -6.03 2.83
C ASP A 52 34.89 -4.96 2.70
N ILE A 53 35.25 -3.69 2.89
CA ILE A 53 34.36 -2.54 2.68
C ILE A 53 34.26 -2.22 1.18
N GLU A 54 35.32 -2.47 0.40
CA GLU A 54 35.37 -2.16 -1.03
C GLU A 54 34.44 -3.06 -1.85
N GLU A 55 34.19 -4.28 -1.39
CA GLU A 55 33.30 -5.26 -2.05
C GLU A 55 31.81 -5.04 -1.72
N MET A 56 31.48 -4.11 -0.83
CA MET A 56 30.09 -3.87 -0.43
C MET A 56 29.34 -3.01 -1.46
N THR A 57 28.03 -3.21 -1.57
CA THR A 57 27.15 -2.30 -2.34
C THR A 57 27.36 -0.84 -1.92
N GLY A 58 27.44 0.10 -2.88
CA GLY A 58 27.89 1.48 -2.62
C GLY A 58 27.19 2.21 -1.46
N GLY A 59 25.89 1.99 -1.25
CA GLY A 59 25.16 2.58 -0.11
C GLY A 59 25.66 2.10 1.25
N ASN A 60 25.93 0.81 1.40
CA ASN A 60 26.41 0.21 2.64
C ASN A 60 27.88 0.56 2.92
N ALA A 61 28.72 0.53 1.88
CA ALA A 61 30.12 0.93 1.95
C ALA A 61 30.27 2.39 2.40
N SER A 62 29.44 3.28 1.81
CA SER A 62 29.43 4.72 2.12
C SER A 62 29.07 4.99 3.58
N VAL A 63 28.02 4.33 4.11
CA VAL A 63 27.63 4.47 5.51
C VAL A 63 28.74 4.01 6.44
N LEU A 64 29.33 2.84 6.19
CA LEU A 64 30.39 2.31 7.04
C LEU A 64 31.66 3.19 7.00
N THR A 65 32.04 3.67 5.82
CA THR A 65 33.14 4.64 5.66
C THR A 65 32.87 5.92 6.45
N THR A 66 31.62 6.39 6.44
CA THR A 66 31.20 7.57 7.19
C THR A 66 31.27 7.31 8.70
N VAL A 67 30.84 6.14 9.16
CA VAL A 67 30.95 5.72 10.57
C VAL A 67 32.40 5.77 11.04
N LEU A 68 33.34 5.21 10.27
CA LEU A 68 34.77 5.22 10.62
C LEU A 68 35.34 6.65 10.70
N LYS A 69 35.02 7.51 9.72
CA LYS A 69 35.40 8.92 9.73
C LYS A 69 34.84 9.67 10.95
N MET A 70 33.63 9.34 11.39
CA MET A 70 33.00 9.98 12.55
C MET A 70 33.61 9.50 13.87
N ILE A 71 33.97 8.22 13.99
CA ILE A 71 34.66 7.68 15.17
C ILE A 71 35.99 8.43 15.37
N ASP A 72 36.73 8.63 14.28
CA ASP A 72 37.99 9.39 14.28
C ASP A 72 37.76 10.87 14.62
N LYS A 73 36.82 11.53 13.92
CA LYS A 73 36.48 12.95 14.13
C LYS A 73 36.12 13.29 15.58
N TYR A 74 35.37 12.43 16.27
CA TYR A 74 34.89 12.67 17.63
C TYR A 74 35.74 12.00 18.72
N ASP A 75 36.87 11.39 18.35
CA ASP A 75 37.78 10.64 19.22
C ASP A 75 37.04 9.62 20.10
N LEU A 76 36.31 8.71 19.46
CA LEU A 76 35.43 7.74 20.13
C LEU A 76 36.10 6.38 20.41
N TYR A 77 37.42 6.31 20.29
CA TYR A 77 38.20 5.13 20.61
C TYR A 77 38.03 4.77 22.10
N GLY A 78 37.82 3.48 22.40
CA GLY A 78 37.55 3.05 23.77
C GLY A 78 36.07 3.16 24.22
N LEU A 79 35.23 3.85 23.46
CA LEU A 79 33.81 4.11 23.78
C LEU A 79 32.83 3.46 22.82
N VAL A 80 33.25 3.22 21.56
CA VAL A 80 32.42 2.63 20.51
C VAL A 80 32.94 1.25 20.11
N ALA A 81 32.06 0.24 20.12
CA ALA A 81 32.34 -1.09 19.60
C ALA A 81 31.57 -1.33 18.29
N TYR A 82 32.26 -1.84 17.27
CA TYR A 82 31.66 -2.15 15.95
C TYR A 82 32.19 -3.48 15.38
N PRO A 83 31.82 -4.61 16.01
CA PRO A 83 32.30 -5.95 15.63
C PRO A 83 32.16 -6.22 14.12
N LYS A 84 33.13 -6.96 13.59
CA LYS A 84 33.19 -7.30 12.16
C LYS A 84 32.25 -8.46 11.79
N HIS A 85 32.12 -9.44 12.69
CA HIS A 85 31.30 -10.63 12.51
C HIS A 85 30.49 -10.96 13.77
N HIS A 86 29.32 -11.56 13.57
CA HIS A 86 28.49 -12.19 14.59
C HIS A 86 27.72 -13.36 13.96
N LYS A 87 27.38 -14.37 14.77
CA LYS A 87 26.45 -15.44 14.39
C LYS A 87 25.04 -15.06 14.80
N GLN A 88 24.04 -15.63 14.12
CA GLN A 88 22.64 -15.41 14.49
C GLN A 88 22.34 -15.87 15.93
N ALA A 89 22.97 -16.96 16.38
CA ALA A 89 22.87 -17.46 17.75
C ALA A 89 23.45 -16.50 18.80
N ASP A 90 24.33 -15.57 18.42
CA ASP A 90 24.92 -14.59 19.33
C ASP A 90 23.96 -13.43 19.62
N VAL A 91 22.99 -13.17 18.72
CA VAL A 91 22.10 -11.99 18.81
C VAL A 91 21.29 -11.96 20.12
N PRO A 92 20.65 -13.05 20.58
CA PRO A 92 20.00 -13.08 21.90
C PRO A 92 20.95 -12.76 23.05
N GLU A 93 22.20 -13.24 23.00
CA GLU A 93 23.21 -12.96 24.03
C GLU A 93 23.64 -11.50 24.02
N ILE A 94 23.73 -10.87 22.85
CA ILE A 94 24.03 -9.44 22.73
C ILE A 94 22.92 -8.60 23.41
N TYR A 95 21.65 -8.94 23.18
CA TYR A 95 20.55 -8.28 23.88
C TYR A 95 20.61 -8.50 25.40
N ARG A 96 20.89 -9.74 25.84
CA ARG A 96 21.06 -10.05 27.28
C ARG A 96 22.22 -9.28 27.91
N LEU A 97 23.34 -9.15 27.20
CA LEU A 97 24.50 -8.39 27.66
C LEU A 97 24.17 -6.91 27.83
N ALA A 98 23.47 -6.32 26.86
CA ALA A 98 23.01 -4.94 26.97
C ALA A 98 22.03 -4.77 28.15
N ALA A 99 21.10 -5.70 28.36
CA ALA A 99 20.17 -5.65 29.50
C ALA A 99 20.91 -5.77 30.84
N LYS A 100 21.91 -6.66 30.92
CA LYS A 100 22.72 -6.90 32.12
C LYS A 100 23.53 -5.67 32.53
N THR A 101 24.03 -4.90 31.56
CA THR A 101 24.75 -3.64 31.81
C THR A 101 23.82 -2.46 32.13
N LYS A 102 22.50 -2.68 32.23
CA LYS A 102 21.48 -1.63 32.32
C LYS A 102 21.52 -0.66 31.13
N GLY A 103 21.84 -1.22 29.96
CA GLY A 103 21.89 -0.54 28.69
C GLY A 103 20.51 -0.29 28.08
N VAL A 104 20.51 0.27 26.88
CA VAL A 104 19.31 0.63 26.11
C VAL A 104 19.47 0.17 24.67
N PHE A 105 18.37 -0.25 24.05
CA PHE A 105 18.36 -0.53 22.61
C PHE A 105 17.90 0.71 21.85
N ILE A 106 18.55 1.04 20.74
CA ILE A 106 18.14 2.17 19.89
C ILE A 106 17.93 1.76 18.43
N ASN A 107 16.80 2.22 17.87
CA ASN A 107 16.52 2.20 16.45
C ASN A 107 16.29 3.63 15.93
N PRO A 108 17.35 4.28 15.38
CA PRO A 108 17.28 5.67 14.94
C PRO A 108 16.79 5.83 13.49
N ALA A 109 16.26 4.77 12.87
CA ALA A 109 15.90 4.76 11.45
C ALA A 109 14.99 5.94 11.04
N LEU A 110 15.21 6.47 9.83
CA LEU A 110 14.40 7.58 9.31
C LEU A 110 12.91 7.20 9.23
N VAL A 111 12.65 5.95 8.83
CA VAL A 111 11.34 5.29 8.92
C VAL A 111 11.57 3.81 9.20
N GLU A 112 10.88 3.27 10.19
CA GLU A 112 10.89 1.84 10.49
C GLU A 112 9.50 1.25 10.21
N PRO A 113 9.33 0.38 9.19
CA PRO A 113 8.01 -0.16 8.84
C PRO A 113 7.33 -0.90 9.98
N PHE A 114 8.10 -1.67 10.75
CA PHE A 114 7.61 -2.39 11.94
C PHE A 114 8.67 -2.37 13.04
N GLY A 115 9.79 -3.06 12.82
CA GLY A 115 10.93 -3.09 13.76
C GLY A 115 10.95 -4.31 14.66
N LEU A 116 11.13 -5.50 14.09
CA LEU A 116 11.25 -6.76 14.86
C LEU A 116 12.36 -6.69 15.91
N THR A 117 13.46 -5.99 15.63
CA THR A 117 14.56 -5.81 16.58
C THR A 117 14.14 -5.08 17.86
N LEU A 118 13.11 -4.23 17.82
CA LEU A 118 12.55 -3.58 19.00
C LEU A 118 11.80 -4.59 19.89
N ILE A 119 11.04 -5.49 19.28
CA ILE A 119 10.31 -6.57 19.97
C ILE A 119 11.31 -7.56 20.56
N GLU A 120 12.33 -7.96 19.81
CA GLU A 120 13.42 -8.81 20.30
C GLU A 120 14.13 -8.18 21.50
N ALA A 121 14.52 -6.91 21.41
CA ALA A 121 15.16 -6.19 22.51
C ALA A 121 14.25 -6.14 23.75
N ALA A 122 12.97 -5.82 23.55
CA ALA A 122 11.97 -5.77 24.62
C ALA A 122 11.77 -7.13 25.30
N ALA A 123 11.78 -8.22 24.52
CA ALA A 123 11.68 -9.59 25.02
C ALA A 123 12.84 -9.96 25.95
N HIS A 124 14.01 -9.36 25.73
CA HIS A 124 15.19 -9.51 26.59
C HIS A 124 15.25 -8.48 27.72
N GLY A 125 14.20 -7.66 27.88
CA GLY A 125 14.07 -6.69 28.96
C GLY A 125 14.88 -5.40 28.75
N LEU A 126 15.22 -5.05 27.50
CA LEU A 126 15.83 -3.77 27.18
C LEU A 126 14.77 -2.69 27.00
N PRO A 127 14.93 -1.54 27.69
CA PRO A 127 14.26 -0.31 27.30
C PRO A 127 14.70 0.13 25.90
N MET A 128 13.78 0.72 25.15
CA MET A 128 14.04 1.13 23.76
C MET A 128 13.97 2.64 23.56
N VAL A 129 14.84 3.17 22.69
CA VAL A 129 14.66 4.47 22.04
C VAL A 129 14.39 4.20 20.57
N ALA A 130 13.28 4.68 20.02
CA ALA A 130 12.93 4.38 18.64
C ALA A 130 12.43 5.61 17.89
N THR A 131 12.57 5.58 16.57
CA THR A 131 11.98 6.59 15.69
C THR A 131 10.47 6.69 15.87
N LYS A 132 9.93 7.91 15.93
CA LYS A 132 8.48 8.18 15.93
C LYS A 132 7.84 7.96 14.56
N ASN A 133 8.60 7.54 13.55
CA ASN A 133 8.13 7.36 12.18
C ASN A 133 7.96 5.87 11.84
N GLY A 134 6.71 5.40 11.85
CA GLY A 134 6.33 4.06 11.40
C GLY A 134 5.87 3.13 12.54
N GLY A 135 6.11 1.83 12.38
CA GLY A 135 5.65 0.80 13.31
C GLY A 135 6.17 0.87 14.76
N PRO A 136 7.31 1.51 15.09
CA PRO A 136 7.71 1.67 16.48
C PRO A 136 6.70 2.44 17.34
N VAL A 137 5.86 3.29 16.74
CA VAL A 137 4.77 4.00 17.44
C VAL A 137 3.76 3.01 18.01
N ASP A 138 3.34 2.05 17.19
CA ASP A 138 2.38 1.00 17.59
C ASP A 138 3.02 0.05 18.62
N ILE A 139 4.29 -0.30 18.44
CA ILE A 139 5.05 -1.13 19.40
C ILE A 139 5.17 -0.42 20.75
N HIS A 140 5.55 0.87 20.74
CA HIS A 140 5.66 1.67 21.95
C HIS A 140 4.30 1.81 22.66
N GLN A 141 3.21 2.01 21.92
CA GLN A 141 1.87 2.09 22.49
C GLN A 141 1.46 0.79 23.19
N ALA A 142 1.80 -0.37 22.61
CA ALA A 142 1.48 -1.67 23.19
C ALA A 142 2.41 -2.06 24.36
N LEU A 143 3.71 -1.79 24.26
CA LEU A 143 4.70 -2.22 25.25
C LEU A 143 4.93 -1.23 26.37
N ASN A 144 4.84 0.08 26.10
CA ASN A 144 5.21 1.17 27.01
C ASN A 144 6.59 0.99 27.66
N ASN A 145 7.59 0.60 26.86
CA ASN A 145 8.92 0.16 27.29
C ASN A 145 10.05 1.10 26.84
N GLY A 146 9.76 2.37 26.52
CA GLY A 146 10.77 3.22 25.90
C GLY A 146 10.37 4.67 25.65
N LEU A 147 11.11 5.32 24.75
CA LEU A 147 10.89 6.69 24.30
C LEU A 147 10.89 6.76 22.77
N LEU A 148 10.03 7.61 22.21
CA LEU A 148 9.98 7.90 20.78
C LEU A 148 10.67 9.23 20.47
N VAL A 149 11.48 9.27 19.42
CA VAL A 149 12.25 10.46 19.02
C VAL A 149 12.08 10.78 17.54
N ASP A 150 12.23 12.04 17.16
CA ASP A 150 12.36 12.40 15.74
C ASP A 150 13.73 11.95 15.22
N PRO A 151 13.81 11.10 14.18
CA PRO A 151 15.10 10.65 13.66
C PRO A 151 15.92 11.76 13.00
N HIS A 152 15.33 12.93 12.72
CA HIS A 152 16.05 14.09 12.19
C HIS A 152 16.54 15.04 13.29
N ASP A 153 16.08 14.86 14.54
CA ASP A 153 16.50 15.66 15.68
C ASP A 153 17.59 14.92 16.47
N GLN A 154 18.83 15.29 16.18
CA GLN A 154 20.00 14.73 16.84
C GLN A 154 19.99 14.97 18.36
N GLN A 155 19.51 16.13 18.81
CA GLN A 155 19.51 16.48 20.23
C GLN A 155 18.48 15.63 20.97
N ALA A 156 17.29 15.45 20.39
CA ALA A 156 16.26 14.58 20.95
C ALA A 156 16.75 13.12 21.11
N ILE A 157 17.55 12.60 20.15
CA ILE A 157 18.17 11.27 20.27
C ILE A 157 19.13 11.23 21.48
N ALA A 158 20.02 12.21 21.61
CA ALA A 158 20.98 12.28 22.71
C ALA A 158 20.27 12.38 24.08
N ASP A 159 19.27 13.26 24.19
CA ASP A 159 18.54 13.50 25.42
C ASP A 159 17.73 12.25 25.86
N ALA A 160 17.08 11.56 24.92
CA ALA A 160 16.34 10.34 25.22
C ALA A 160 17.26 9.20 25.70
N LEU A 161 18.41 9.02 25.05
CA LEU A 161 19.42 8.05 25.47
C LEU A 161 19.97 8.40 26.85
N LEU A 162 20.35 9.66 27.07
CA LEU A 162 20.88 10.14 28.34
C LEU A 162 19.86 9.94 29.47
N LYS A 163 18.60 10.25 29.21
CA LYS A 163 17.51 10.07 30.17
C LYS A 163 17.37 8.62 30.62
N LEU A 164 17.30 7.67 29.69
CA LEU A 164 17.14 6.25 30.04
C LEU A 164 18.38 5.65 30.71
N VAL A 165 19.58 6.10 30.38
CA VAL A 165 20.82 5.63 31.01
C VAL A 165 21.03 6.23 32.40
N SER A 166 20.61 7.48 32.63
CA SER A 166 20.80 8.17 33.91
C SER A 166 19.69 7.87 34.93
N GLU A 167 18.43 7.76 34.49
CA GLU A 167 17.26 7.55 35.36
C GLU A 167 16.97 6.06 35.61
N LYS A 168 17.56 5.51 36.70
CA LYS A 168 17.38 4.09 37.07
C LYS A 168 15.92 3.65 37.24
N ASN A 169 15.07 4.53 37.78
CA ASN A 169 13.65 4.25 38.01
C ASN A 169 12.89 4.12 36.68
N LEU A 170 13.13 5.04 35.75
CA LEU A 170 12.54 5.00 34.42
C LEU A 170 12.99 3.73 33.68
N TRP A 171 14.28 3.42 33.72
CA TRP A 171 14.83 2.20 33.12
C TRP A 171 14.13 0.93 33.64
N ALA A 172 13.98 0.80 34.96
CA ALA A 172 13.34 -0.34 35.59
C ALA A 172 11.86 -0.45 35.23
N LEU A 173 11.15 0.68 35.15
CA LEU A 173 9.76 0.74 34.71
C LEU A 173 9.60 0.28 33.26
N CYS A 174 10.43 0.81 32.35
CA CYS A 174 10.43 0.42 30.95
C CYS A 174 10.71 -1.08 30.78
N ARG A 175 11.70 -1.62 31.50
CA ARG A 175 12.00 -3.07 31.49
C ARG A 175 10.80 -3.89 31.97
N LYS A 176 10.18 -3.50 33.08
CA LYS A 176 9.01 -4.20 33.65
C LYS A 176 7.85 -4.22 32.66
N ASN A 177 7.55 -3.09 32.03
CA ASN A 177 6.48 -2.97 31.06
C ASN A 177 6.75 -3.81 29.80
N GLY A 178 7.97 -3.74 29.26
CA GLY A 178 8.39 -4.54 28.11
C GLY A 178 8.19 -6.03 28.35
N LEU A 179 8.74 -6.56 29.46
CA LEU A 179 8.60 -7.98 29.80
C LEU A 179 7.15 -8.40 30.09
N LYS A 180 6.34 -7.52 30.67
CA LYS A 180 4.92 -7.79 30.94
C LYS A 180 4.12 -7.89 29.64
N ASN A 181 4.33 -6.97 28.71
CA ASN A 181 3.47 -6.78 27.53
C ASN A 181 3.99 -7.51 26.27
N ILE A 182 5.19 -8.09 26.29
CA ILE A 182 5.79 -8.72 25.11
C ILE A 182 4.94 -9.86 24.52
N HIS A 183 4.14 -10.53 25.35
CA HIS A 183 3.24 -11.61 24.93
C HIS A 183 2.26 -11.17 23.83
N LEU A 184 1.92 -9.87 23.76
CA LEU A 184 1.07 -9.29 22.72
C LEU A 184 1.66 -9.42 21.30
N PHE A 185 2.99 -9.53 21.20
CA PHE A 185 3.72 -9.70 19.93
C PHE A 185 4.18 -11.15 19.70
N SER A 186 3.58 -12.11 20.41
CA SER A 186 3.88 -13.53 20.23
C SER A 186 3.12 -14.12 19.03
N TRP A 187 3.70 -15.14 18.39
CA TRP A 187 3.03 -15.86 17.29
C TRP A 187 1.65 -16.43 17.68
N PRO A 188 1.45 -17.04 18.87
CA PRO A 188 0.13 -17.49 19.29
C PRO A 188 -0.91 -16.36 19.37
N GLU A 189 -0.53 -15.20 19.90
CA GLU A 189 -1.45 -14.04 19.98
C GLU A 189 -1.76 -13.49 18.59
N HIS A 190 -0.76 -13.44 17.70
CA HIS A 190 -0.96 -13.08 16.30
C HIS A 190 -1.98 -13.99 15.61
N CYS A 191 -1.80 -15.31 15.71
CA CYS A 191 -2.73 -16.29 15.14
C CYS A 191 -4.15 -16.13 15.71
N ARG A 192 -4.27 -15.98 17.03
CA ARG A 192 -5.57 -15.77 17.71
C ARG A 192 -6.27 -14.51 17.20
N THR A 193 -5.56 -13.39 17.14
CA THR A 193 -6.10 -12.11 16.65
C THR A 193 -6.50 -12.23 15.19
N TYR A 194 -5.66 -12.84 14.36
CA TYR A 194 -5.91 -13.01 12.93
C TYR A 194 -7.18 -13.85 12.68
N LEU A 195 -7.30 -15.02 13.31
CA LEU A 195 -8.47 -15.88 13.18
C LEU A 195 -9.75 -15.19 13.68
N THR A 196 -9.66 -14.43 14.78
CA THR A 196 -10.79 -13.63 15.29
C THR A 196 -11.23 -12.57 14.28
N ARG A 197 -10.29 -11.90 13.61
CA ARG A 197 -10.61 -10.91 12.56
C ARG A 197 -11.20 -11.57 11.31
N VAL A 198 -10.66 -12.70 10.87
CA VAL A 198 -11.22 -13.47 9.75
C VAL A 198 -12.64 -13.93 10.06
N ALA A 199 -12.90 -14.44 11.27
CA ALA A 199 -14.24 -14.81 11.71
C ALA A 199 -15.20 -13.59 11.73
N ALA A 200 -14.74 -12.44 12.21
CA ALA A 200 -15.52 -11.20 12.16
C ALA A 200 -15.78 -10.69 10.73
N CYS A 201 -14.84 -10.94 9.79
CA CYS A 201 -15.00 -10.58 8.38
C CYS A 201 -15.89 -11.56 7.61
N ARG A 202 -16.01 -12.83 8.03
CA ARG A 202 -17.02 -13.76 7.47
C ARG A 202 -18.44 -13.20 7.59
N MET A 203 -18.72 -12.47 8.67
CA MET A 203 -19.99 -11.75 8.88
C MET A 203 -20.08 -10.42 8.10
N ARG A 204 -18.97 -9.98 7.47
CA ARG A 204 -18.88 -8.77 6.63
C ARG A 204 -18.51 -9.09 5.19
N HIS A 205 -19.04 -10.17 4.60
CA HIS A 205 -19.55 -9.90 3.26
C HIS A 205 -20.55 -8.79 3.47
N PRO A 206 -20.35 -7.59 2.90
CA PRO A 206 -21.37 -6.59 3.06
C PRO A 206 -22.60 -7.22 2.41
N GLN A 207 -23.56 -7.63 3.25
CA GLN A 207 -24.95 -7.48 2.90
C GLN A 207 -25.14 -5.97 2.78
N TRP A 208 -24.57 -5.39 1.72
CA TRP A 208 -25.03 -4.13 1.17
C TRP A 208 -26.53 -4.33 1.06
N GLN A 209 -27.32 -3.56 1.82
CA GLN A 209 -28.77 -3.71 1.92
C GLN A 209 -29.33 -4.13 0.55
N THR A 210 -29.67 -5.41 0.43
CA THR A 210 -30.20 -5.98 -0.79
C THR A 210 -31.69 -5.74 -0.73
N ASP A 211 -32.10 -4.53 -1.10
CA ASP A 211 -33.52 -4.13 -1.04
C ASP A 211 -34.33 -4.67 -2.24
N THR A 212 -33.87 -5.76 -2.88
CA THR A 212 -34.55 -6.42 -4.00
C THR A 212 -35.05 -7.81 -3.60
N PRO A 213 -36.38 -8.03 -3.46
CA PRO A 213 -36.98 -9.30 -3.01
C PRO A 213 -36.72 -10.52 -3.91
N GLU A 214 -36.29 -10.32 -5.16
CA GLU A 214 -36.00 -11.43 -6.10
C GLU A 214 -34.66 -12.13 -5.82
N ASP A 215 -33.78 -11.54 -5.01
CA ASP A 215 -32.42 -12.06 -4.74
C ASP A 215 -32.36 -13.14 -3.65
N GLU A 216 -33.43 -13.38 -2.86
CA GLU A 216 -33.43 -14.48 -1.87
C GLU A 216 -33.42 -15.86 -2.55
N ILE A 217 -34.05 -15.98 -3.72
CA ILE A 217 -34.20 -17.27 -4.43
C ILE A 217 -32.94 -17.62 -5.24
N ALA A 218 -32.22 -16.63 -5.78
CA ALA A 218 -31.03 -16.85 -6.61
C ALA A 218 -29.71 -16.95 -5.81
N ALA A 219 -29.68 -16.40 -4.60
CA ALA A 219 -28.50 -16.46 -3.72
C ALA A 219 -28.28 -17.84 -3.10
N GLU A 220 -29.34 -18.62 -2.88
CA GLU A 220 -29.23 -19.97 -2.28
C GLU A 220 -28.65 -21.01 -3.24
N GLU A 221 -28.89 -20.90 -4.55
CA GLU A 221 -28.41 -21.89 -5.53
C GLU A 221 -26.99 -21.64 -6.07
N SER A 222 -26.53 -20.38 -6.10
CA SER A 222 -25.27 -20.02 -6.79
C SER A 222 -24.07 -19.78 -5.88
N SER A 223 -24.26 -19.63 -4.55
CA SER A 223 -23.18 -19.17 -3.66
C SER A 223 -22.41 -20.27 -2.91
N LEU A 224 -22.67 -21.56 -3.16
CA LEU A 224 -22.17 -22.62 -2.27
C LEU A 224 -21.24 -23.67 -2.90
N ASN A 225 -21.15 -23.82 -4.22
CA ASN A 225 -20.49 -25.01 -4.79
C ASN A 225 -19.32 -24.80 -5.77
N ASP A 226 -18.97 -23.57 -6.16
CA ASP A 226 -18.08 -23.39 -7.33
C ASP A 226 -16.72 -22.72 -7.06
N SER A 227 -16.37 -22.45 -5.80
CA SER A 227 -15.06 -21.83 -5.46
C SER A 227 -14.27 -22.57 -4.36
N LEU A 228 -14.71 -23.78 -4.00
CA LEU A 228 -14.07 -24.58 -2.93
C LEU A 228 -13.80 -26.05 -3.30
N LYS A 229 -14.01 -26.46 -4.56
CA LYS A 229 -13.71 -27.84 -4.97
C LYS A 229 -12.22 -28.19 -4.97
N ASP A 230 -11.33 -27.20 -5.06
CA ASP A 230 -9.88 -27.44 -5.10
C ASP A 230 -9.15 -27.27 -3.76
N VAL A 231 -9.88 -27.12 -2.64
CA VAL A 231 -9.28 -26.93 -1.30
C VAL A 231 -9.44 -28.16 -0.40
N GLN A 232 -10.11 -29.22 -0.85
CA GLN A 232 -10.24 -30.45 -0.06
C GLN A 232 -8.95 -31.25 0.09
N ASP A 233 -7.83 -30.86 -0.55
CA ASP A 233 -6.57 -31.60 -0.50
C ASP A 233 -5.42 -30.91 0.27
N MET A 234 -5.70 -29.86 1.05
CA MET A 234 -4.72 -29.28 1.96
C MET A 234 -5.05 -29.54 3.42
N SER A 235 -4.96 -30.81 3.82
CA SER A 235 -4.70 -31.12 5.22
C SER A 235 -3.30 -30.61 5.58
N LEU A 236 -3.23 -29.38 6.10
CA LEU A 236 -2.03 -28.82 6.71
C LEU A 236 -1.70 -29.63 7.98
N ARG A 237 -1.00 -30.76 7.79
CA ARG A 237 -0.29 -31.45 8.87
C ARG A 237 0.88 -30.58 9.29
N LEU A 238 0.67 -29.76 10.32
CA LEU A 238 1.75 -29.14 11.06
C LEU A 238 2.47 -30.24 11.85
N SER A 239 3.49 -30.83 11.23
CA SER A 239 4.41 -31.76 11.90
C SER A 239 5.28 -30.96 12.87
N ILE A 240 5.03 -31.14 14.16
CA ILE A 240 6.02 -30.88 15.20
C ILE A 240 6.85 -32.16 15.32
N ASP A 241 8.17 -31.98 15.29
CA ASP A 241 9.26 -32.95 15.41
C ASP A 241 9.68 -33.76 14.18
N GLY A 242 11.01 -33.86 14.06
CA GLY A 242 11.75 -34.51 12.99
C GLY A 242 12.09 -35.97 13.30
N ASP A 243 12.46 -36.65 12.21
CA ASP A 243 13.09 -37.95 12.05
C ASP A 243 12.25 -39.22 11.77
N LYS A 244 12.40 -39.63 10.50
CA LYS A 244 12.50 -40.97 9.86
C LYS A 244 11.27 -41.64 9.23
N PRO A 245 11.50 -42.37 8.10
CA PRO A 245 10.46 -42.69 7.12
C PRO A 245 9.96 -44.14 7.22
N SER A 246 8.69 -44.38 6.92
CA SER A 246 8.23 -45.65 6.33
C SER A 246 6.79 -45.55 5.82
N LEU A 247 6.55 -46.32 4.76
CA LEU A 247 5.38 -46.39 3.89
C LEU A 247 4.23 -47.22 4.47
N ASN A 248 3.03 -46.93 3.96
CA ASN A 248 1.81 -47.74 3.88
C ASN A 248 1.07 -48.15 5.17
N GLY A 249 -0.18 -47.69 5.29
CA GLY A 249 -1.18 -48.25 6.20
C GLY A 249 -2.36 -47.31 6.39
N SER A 250 -3.58 -47.83 6.26
CA SER A 250 -4.87 -47.13 6.28
C SER A 250 -5.14 -46.34 7.56
N LEU A 251 -5.93 -45.27 7.42
CA LEU A 251 -6.42 -44.39 8.47
C LEU A 251 -7.30 -45.12 9.49
N ASP A 252 -6.90 -45.12 10.77
CA ASP A 252 -7.78 -45.38 11.92
C ASP A 252 -7.80 -44.16 12.86
N HIS A 253 -9.02 -43.72 13.21
CA HIS A 253 -9.35 -42.48 13.90
C HIS A 253 -9.34 -42.61 15.44
N SER A 254 -8.27 -43.12 16.06
CA SER A 254 -8.29 -43.37 17.51
C SER A 254 -7.02 -43.02 18.30
N ALA A 255 -6.20 -42.08 17.85
CA ALA A 255 -5.02 -41.63 18.62
C ALA A 255 -4.85 -40.10 18.63
N MET A 256 -5.67 -39.41 19.42
CA MET A 256 -5.40 -38.04 19.89
C MET A 256 -5.85 -37.92 21.35
N SER A 257 -5.09 -38.51 22.28
CA SER A 257 -5.38 -38.47 23.72
C SER A 257 -4.22 -37.88 24.54
N SER A 258 -3.61 -36.79 24.08
CA SER A 258 -2.57 -36.07 24.84
C SER A 258 -2.62 -34.55 24.67
N GLY A 259 -3.82 -33.98 24.79
CA GLY A 259 -4.04 -32.52 24.87
C GLY A 259 -4.88 -32.17 26.10
N ASP A 260 -4.57 -31.02 26.72
CA ASP A 260 -5.27 -30.51 27.91
C ASP A 260 -6.79 -30.38 27.63
N PRO A 261 -7.65 -31.15 28.34
CA PRO A 261 -9.09 -31.23 28.06
C PRO A 261 -9.80 -29.87 28.20
N ALA A 262 -9.25 -28.94 28.97
CA ALA A 262 -9.81 -27.59 29.12
C ALA A 262 -9.69 -26.76 27.83
N LEU A 263 -8.64 -26.96 27.03
CA LEU A 263 -8.41 -26.20 25.80
C LEU A 263 -9.31 -26.69 24.65
N GLN A 264 -9.52 -28.01 24.56
CA GLN A 264 -10.46 -28.61 23.60
C GLN A 264 -11.89 -28.17 23.87
N ASP A 265 -12.30 -28.13 25.14
CA ASP A 265 -13.66 -27.74 25.51
C ASP A 265 -13.94 -26.24 25.22
N GLN A 266 -12.91 -25.40 25.33
CA GLN A 266 -12.97 -23.99 24.95
C GLN A 266 -13.10 -23.79 23.44
N VAL A 267 -12.36 -24.56 22.64
CA VAL A 267 -12.45 -24.53 21.16
C VAL A 267 -13.82 -25.06 20.69
N GLN A 268 -14.34 -26.12 21.33
CA GLN A 268 -15.65 -26.69 21.02
C GLN A 268 -16.79 -25.71 21.32
N ARG A 269 -16.71 -24.96 22.43
CA ARG A 269 -17.69 -23.90 22.76
C ARG A 269 -17.66 -22.74 21.78
N VAL A 270 -16.48 -22.36 21.29
CA VAL A 270 -16.36 -21.32 20.25
C VAL A 270 -16.94 -21.82 18.93
N LEU A 271 -16.69 -23.07 18.55
CA LEU A 271 -17.26 -23.69 17.35
C LEU A 271 -18.79 -23.84 17.42
N ASN A 272 -19.35 -24.16 18.59
CA ASN A 272 -20.80 -24.25 18.77
C ASN A 272 -21.49 -22.89 18.78
N LYS A 273 -20.83 -21.81 19.21
CA LYS A 273 -21.33 -20.43 19.07
C LYS A 273 -21.30 -19.90 17.63
N ILE A 274 -20.58 -20.58 16.72
CA ILE A 274 -20.49 -20.23 15.29
C ILE A 274 -21.64 -20.85 14.48
N LYS A 275 -22.38 -21.82 15.03
CA LYS A 275 -23.63 -22.30 14.42
C LYS A 275 -24.77 -21.34 14.79
N LYS A 276 -25.46 -20.82 13.75
CA LYS A 276 -26.56 -19.83 13.76
C LYS A 276 -27.45 -19.87 15.02
N PRO A 277 -27.89 -18.71 15.56
CA PRO A 277 -29.18 -18.63 16.23
C PRO A 277 -30.31 -18.59 15.17
N GLU A 278 -31.31 -19.46 15.33
CA GLU A 278 -32.56 -19.43 14.56
C GLU A 278 -33.36 -18.16 14.90
N SER A 279 -33.90 -17.51 13.88
CA SER A 279 -34.73 -16.31 14.00
C SER A 279 -36.19 -16.70 14.25
N GLU A 280 -36.76 -16.29 15.39
CA GLU A 280 -38.21 -16.33 15.62
C GLU A 280 -38.93 -15.24 14.80
N PRO A 281 -40.17 -15.49 14.33
CA PRO A 281 -40.91 -14.52 13.54
C PRO A 281 -41.57 -13.47 14.45
N VAL A 282 -41.21 -12.20 14.28
CA VAL A 282 -41.91 -11.07 14.91
C VAL A 282 -43.11 -10.68 14.05
N VAL A 283 -44.30 -10.80 14.62
CA VAL A 283 -45.59 -10.36 14.07
C VAL A 283 -45.61 -8.84 13.89
N SER A 284 -46.07 -8.37 12.74
CA SER A 284 -46.16 -6.95 12.37
C SER A 284 -47.32 -6.22 13.07
N GLU A 285 -47.10 -4.98 13.48
CA GLU A 285 -48.16 -3.95 13.52
C GLU A 285 -47.74 -2.70 12.73
N GLY A 286 -48.44 -2.50 11.61
CA GLY A 286 -48.94 -1.21 11.13
C GLY A 286 -48.03 0.04 11.13
N ALA A 287 -47.14 0.16 10.16
CA ALA A 287 -46.74 1.47 9.65
C ALA A 287 -46.62 1.40 8.12
N ARG A 288 -47.46 2.17 7.41
CA ARG A 288 -47.36 2.37 5.97
C ARG A 288 -46.03 3.07 5.67
N HIS A 289 -45.00 2.31 5.31
CA HIS A 289 -43.81 2.85 4.70
C HIS A 289 -44.10 3.11 3.21
N GLU A 290 -44.26 4.38 2.85
CA GLU A 290 -44.09 4.82 1.47
C GLU A 290 -42.71 4.35 0.98
N ALA A 291 -42.70 3.64 -0.15
CA ALA A 291 -41.50 3.11 -0.76
C ALA A 291 -40.57 4.25 -1.18
N VAL A 292 -39.57 4.56 -0.36
CA VAL A 292 -38.44 5.40 -0.76
C VAL A 292 -37.67 4.63 -1.82
N ALA A 293 -37.80 5.06 -3.08
CA ALA A 293 -37.09 4.48 -4.21
C ALA A 293 -35.58 4.37 -3.91
N SER A 294 -34.99 3.21 -4.21
CA SER A 294 -33.58 2.88 -4.01
C SER A 294 -32.65 4.01 -4.48
N LYS A 295 -31.83 4.56 -3.56
CA LYS A 295 -30.80 5.58 -3.86
C LYS A 295 -29.61 5.04 -4.67
N TYR A 296 -29.59 3.74 -4.99
CA TYR A 296 -28.47 3.10 -5.68
C TYR A 296 -28.97 2.23 -6.85
N PRO A 297 -28.20 2.15 -7.96
CA PRO A 297 -28.74 1.68 -9.23
C PRO A 297 -28.86 0.16 -9.32
N LEU A 298 -29.71 -0.26 -10.26
CA LEU A 298 -29.87 -1.61 -10.80
C LEU A 298 -28.61 -2.12 -11.57
N LEU A 299 -27.40 -1.70 -11.18
CA LEU A 299 -26.13 -2.06 -11.85
C LEU A 299 -25.78 -3.54 -11.72
N ARG A 300 -26.43 -4.29 -10.80
CA ARG A 300 -26.29 -5.76 -10.69
C ARG A 300 -26.84 -6.53 -11.89
N ARG A 301 -27.62 -5.90 -12.79
CA ARG A 301 -28.02 -6.52 -14.06
C ARG A 301 -26.87 -6.62 -15.06
N ARG A 302 -25.82 -5.79 -14.93
CA ARG A 302 -24.65 -5.82 -15.81
C ARG A 302 -23.70 -6.92 -15.35
N ARG A 303 -23.38 -7.87 -16.24
CA ARG A 303 -22.45 -8.99 -16.00
C ARG A 303 -21.03 -8.68 -16.49
N ARG A 304 -20.85 -7.62 -17.29
CA ARG A 304 -19.57 -7.19 -17.89
C ARG A 304 -19.38 -5.69 -17.74
N LEU A 305 -18.14 -5.23 -17.71
CA LEU A 305 -17.78 -3.82 -17.65
C LEU A 305 -16.70 -3.50 -18.67
N ILE A 306 -16.93 -2.50 -19.52
CA ILE A 306 -15.93 -1.95 -20.42
C ILE A 306 -15.45 -0.61 -19.84
N VAL A 307 -14.15 -0.53 -19.56
CA VAL A 307 -13.45 0.62 -19.02
C VAL A 307 -12.65 1.26 -20.16
N ILE A 308 -12.89 2.54 -20.43
CA ILE A 308 -12.17 3.31 -21.44
C ILE A 308 -11.12 4.17 -20.72
N ALA A 309 -9.83 3.95 -21.00
CA ALA A 309 -8.69 4.63 -20.37
C ALA A 309 -7.59 4.93 -21.41
N LEU A 310 -7.89 5.83 -22.34
CA LEU A 310 -7.08 6.04 -23.56
C LEU A 310 -5.85 6.94 -23.39
N ASP A 311 -5.85 7.85 -22.41
CA ASP A 311 -4.77 8.82 -22.15
C ASP A 311 -4.29 9.63 -23.37
N CYS A 312 -5.22 9.94 -24.27
CA CYS A 312 -4.94 10.58 -25.55
C CYS A 312 -4.95 12.12 -25.44
N TYR A 313 -3.79 12.68 -25.13
CA TYR A 313 -3.60 14.12 -24.87
C TYR A 313 -2.55 14.77 -25.78
N ASP A 314 -2.79 16.03 -26.15
CA ASP A 314 -1.86 16.85 -26.92
C ASP A 314 -0.64 17.31 -26.09
N SER A 315 0.26 18.08 -26.71
CA SER A 315 1.47 18.63 -26.06
C SER A 315 1.17 19.58 -24.89
N ASN A 316 -0.02 20.18 -24.86
CA ASN A 316 -0.51 21.08 -23.82
C ASN A 316 -1.34 20.34 -22.75
N GLY A 317 -1.54 19.03 -22.93
CA GLY A 317 -2.32 18.18 -22.05
C GLY A 317 -3.83 18.21 -22.31
N PHE A 318 -4.32 18.84 -23.36
CA PHE A 318 -5.75 18.81 -23.72
C PHE A 318 -6.11 17.52 -24.47
N PRO A 319 -7.33 16.97 -24.30
CA PRO A 319 -7.73 15.76 -25.00
C PRO A 319 -7.77 15.99 -26.51
N GLU A 320 -7.16 15.10 -27.29
CA GLU A 320 -7.15 15.22 -28.76
C GLU A 320 -8.51 14.85 -29.37
N MET A 321 -8.85 15.43 -30.53
CA MET A 321 -10.09 15.13 -31.24
C MET A 321 -10.25 13.64 -31.60
N LYS A 322 -9.15 12.94 -31.85
CA LYS A 322 -9.17 11.48 -32.11
C LYS A 322 -9.68 10.68 -30.91
N MET A 323 -9.47 11.16 -29.68
CA MET A 323 -10.01 10.53 -28.47
C MET A 323 -11.55 10.51 -28.49
N ILE A 324 -12.17 11.60 -28.95
CA ILE A 324 -13.63 11.71 -29.06
C ILE A 324 -14.17 10.65 -30.02
N GLN A 325 -13.57 10.54 -31.21
CA GLN A 325 -13.98 9.58 -32.23
C GLN A 325 -13.90 8.13 -31.70
N ILE A 326 -12.79 7.78 -31.04
CA ILE A 326 -12.59 6.44 -30.47
C ILE A 326 -13.63 6.14 -29.39
N VAL A 327 -13.90 7.07 -28.47
CA VAL A 327 -14.90 6.87 -27.42
C VAL A 327 -16.29 6.65 -28.04
N GLN A 328 -16.67 7.46 -29.05
CA GLN A 328 -17.93 7.28 -29.75
C GLN A 328 -18.02 5.93 -30.46
N ASP A 329 -16.95 5.48 -31.10
CA ASP A 329 -16.94 4.21 -31.81
C ASP A 329 -16.96 3.01 -30.87
N ILE A 330 -16.34 3.10 -29.69
CA ILE A 330 -16.51 2.09 -28.61
C ILE A 330 -17.97 2.04 -28.15
N ILE A 331 -18.61 3.19 -27.89
CA ILE A 331 -20.02 3.23 -27.47
C ILE A 331 -20.92 2.60 -28.55
N LYS A 332 -20.69 2.93 -29.82
CA LYS A 332 -21.42 2.33 -30.95
C LYS A 332 -21.18 0.82 -31.05
N ALA A 333 -19.94 0.36 -30.88
CA ALA A 333 -19.58 -1.05 -30.92
C ALA A 333 -20.35 -1.84 -29.86
N VAL A 334 -20.41 -1.34 -28.63
CA VAL A 334 -21.14 -1.97 -27.53
C VAL A 334 -22.65 -1.98 -27.78
N ARG A 335 -23.20 -0.93 -28.38
CA ARG A 335 -24.63 -0.79 -28.68
C ARG A 335 -25.09 -1.55 -29.92
N SER A 336 -24.17 -1.96 -30.80
CA SER A 336 -24.50 -2.69 -32.04
C SER A 336 -25.21 -4.03 -31.78
N ASP A 337 -24.92 -4.67 -30.64
CA ASP A 337 -25.56 -5.91 -30.20
C ASP A 337 -26.43 -5.63 -28.97
N SER A 338 -27.75 -5.65 -29.15
CA SER A 338 -28.72 -5.32 -28.10
C SER A 338 -28.65 -6.24 -26.88
N LEU A 339 -28.31 -7.52 -27.06
CA LEU A 339 -28.16 -8.47 -25.96
C LEU A 339 -26.87 -8.20 -25.19
N PHE A 340 -25.78 -7.93 -25.90
CA PHE A 340 -24.49 -7.55 -25.32
C PHE A 340 -24.58 -6.21 -24.57
N ALA A 341 -25.24 -5.21 -25.17
CA ALA A 341 -25.46 -3.89 -24.59
C ALA A 341 -26.26 -3.93 -23.30
N ARG A 342 -27.21 -4.87 -23.15
CA ARG A 342 -28.04 -5.01 -21.94
C ARG A 342 -27.25 -5.54 -20.74
N VAL A 343 -26.25 -6.39 -20.96
CA VAL A 343 -25.44 -6.98 -19.89
C VAL A 343 -24.09 -6.29 -19.66
N THR A 344 -23.73 -5.32 -20.49
CA THR A 344 -22.44 -4.64 -20.43
C THR A 344 -22.62 -3.22 -19.90
N GLY A 345 -21.85 -2.88 -18.86
CA GLY A 345 -21.72 -1.52 -18.37
C GLY A 345 -20.53 -0.80 -19.01
N LEU A 346 -20.58 0.53 -19.03
CA LEU A 346 -19.52 1.40 -19.55
C LEU A 346 -18.94 2.28 -18.44
N ALA A 347 -17.63 2.35 -18.35
CA ALA A 347 -16.92 3.26 -17.47
C ALA A 347 -15.86 4.06 -18.22
N LEU A 348 -15.71 5.33 -17.86
CA LEU A 348 -14.63 6.19 -18.35
C LEU A 348 -13.63 6.41 -17.21
N SER A 349 -12.34 6.18 -17.46
CA SER A 349 -11.26 6.43 -16.51
C SER A 349 -10.25 7.41 -17.09
N THR A 350 -10.04 8.53 -16.39
CA THR A 350 -9.23 9.65 -16.89
C THR A 350 -8.51 10.41 -15.79
N ALA A 351 -7.40 11.05 -16.16
CA ALA A 351 -6.70 12.00 -15.31
C ALA A 351 -7.39 13.37 -15.21
N MET A 352 -8.38 13.65 -16.05
CA MET A 352 -9.13 14.92 -16.04
C MET A 352 -9.98 15.07 -14.76
N SER A 353 -10.19 16.32 -14.33
CA SER A 353 -11.15 16.61 -13.25
C SER A 353 -12.59 16.37 -13.73
N LEU A 354 -13.56 16.35 -12.80
CA LEU A 354 -14.97 16.21 -13.17
C LEU A 354 -15.41 17.32 -14.15
N THR A 355 -15.01 18.56 -13.91
CA THR A 355 -15.38 19.70 -14.78
C THR A 355 -14.81 19.53 -16.18
N GLU A 356 -13.52 19.21 -16.28
CA GLU A 356 -12.84 18.96 -17.56
C GLU A 356 -13.44 17.74 -18.28
N THR A 357 -13.81 16.69 -17.54
CA THR A 357 -14.46 15.49 -18.09
C THR A 357 -15.85 15.84 -18.63
N THR A 358 -16.64 16.64 -17.92
CA THR A 358 -17.97 17.06 -18.39
C THR A 358 -17.88 17.97 -19.61
N GLU A 359 -16.90 18.87 -19.68
CA GLU A 359 -16.63 19.71 -20.85
C GLU A 359 -16.22 18.86 -22.06
N PHE A 360 -15.35 17.87 -21.86
CA PHE A 360 -14.95 16.90 -22.88
C PHE A 360 -16.13 16.07 -23.40
N LEU A 361 -16.99 15.56 -22.51
CA LEU A 361 -18.17 14.80 -22.92
C LEU A 361 -19.17 15.68 -23.68
N THR A 362 -19.34 16.93 -23.25
CA THR A 362 -20.23 17.91 -23.91
C THR A 362 -19.71 18.26 -25.31
N SER A 363 -18.40 18.49 -25.47
CA SER A 363 -17.80 18.75 -26.79
C SER A 363 -17.89 17.54 -27.71
N ALA A 364 -17.85 16.34 -27.14
CA ALA A 364 -18.06 15.07 -27.83
C ALA A 364 -19.54 14.75 -28.17
N ARG A 365 -20.50 15.56 -27.70
CA ARG A 365 -21.95 15.27 -27.78
C ARG A 365 -22.32 13.91 -27.15
N ILE A 366 -21.62 13.52 -26.08
CA ILE A 366 -21.89 12.30 -25.31
C ILE A 366 -22.50 12.70 -23.98
N HIS A 367 -23.63 12.11 -23.62
CA HIS A 367 -24.22 12.38 -22.31
C HIS A 367 -23.48 11.60 -21.22
N ALA A 368 -23.23 12.23 -20.06
CA ALA A 368 -22.59 11.55 -18.93
C ALA A 368 -23.34 10.28 -18.49
N ASN A 369 -24.68 10.26 -18.65
CA ASN A 369 -25.55 9.13 -18.32
C ASN A 369 -25.37 7.91 -19.25
N GLU A 370 -24.60 8.05 -20.33
CA GLU A 370 -24.19 6.91 -21.16
C GLU A 370 -23.16 6.01 -20.46
N PHE A 371 -22.50 6.53 -19.41
CA PHE A 371 -21.57 5.79 -18.57
C PHE A 371 -22.23 5.40 -17.25
N ASP A 372 -22.03 4.15 -16.85
CA ASP A 372 -22.44 3.63 -15.56
C ASP A 372 -21.51 4.12 -14.43
N ALA A 373 -20.23 4.37 -14.73
CA ALA A 373 -19.26 4.96 -13.80
C ALA A 373 -18.27 5.91 -14.49
N LEU A 374 -17.87 6.98 -13.78
CA LEU A 374 -16.77 7.86 -14.18
C LEU A 374 -15.71 7.86 -13.10
N ILE A 375 -14.46 7.62 -13.49
CA ILE A 375 -13.27 7.68 -12.63
C ILE A 375 -12.46 8.89 -13.08
N CYS A 376 -12.41 9.91 -12.24
CA CYS A 376 -11.75 11.18 -12.53
C CYS A 376 -10.53 11.39 -11.64
N ASN A 377 -9.71 12.39 -11.96
CA ASN A 377 -8.49 12.75 -11.22
C ASN A 377 -7.63 11.51 -10.93
N SER A 378 -7.50 10.64 -11.93
CA SER A 378 -6.67 9.44 -11.89
C SER A 378 -7.02 8.44 -10.79
N GLY A 379 -8.31 8.35 -10.45
CA GLY A 379 -8.80 7.48 -9.38
C GLY A 379 -8.94 8.17 -8.04
N GLY A 380 -8.69 9.48 -7.94
CA GLY A 380 -9.02 10.25 -6.74
C GLY A 380 -10.52 10.44 -6.52
N GLU A 381 -11.36 10.27 -7.55
CA GLU A 381 -12.81 10.42 -7.45
C GLU A 381 -13.54 9.40 -8.35
N VAL A 382 -14.68 8.89 -7.85
CA VAL A 382 -15.58 7.99 -8.58
C VAL A 382 -17.01 8.55 -8.54
N TYR A 383 -17.69 8.53 -9.68
CA TYR A 383 -19.05 9.06 -9.85
C TYR A 383 -19.95 8.05 -10.57
N TYR A 384 -21.26 8.10 -10.30
CA TYR A 384 -22.28 7.27 -10.96
C TYR A 384 -23.39 8.15 -11.58
N PRO A 385 -23.26 8.53 -12.86
CA PRO A 385 -24.19 9.46 -13.50
C PRO A 385 -25.66 9.07 -13.52
N GLY A 386 -25.96 7.77 -13.57
CA GLY A 386 -27.34 7.28 -13.62
C GLY A 386 -28.10 7.29 -12.28
N THR A 387 -27.47 7.60 -11.14
CA THR A 387 -28.12 7.43 -9.81
C THR A 387 -27.78 8.43 -8.73
N CYS A 388 -26.55 8.94 -8.72
CA CYS A 388 -26.14 9.93 -7.74
C CYS A 388 -26.21 11.33 -8.33
N THR A 389 -27.40 11.74 -8.76
CA THR A 389 -27.68 13.13 -9.16
C THR A 389 -28.38 13.86 -8.01
N GLN A 390 -27.90 15.05 -7.66
CA GLN A 390 -28.69 15.98 -6.82
C GLN A 390 -30.00 16.34 -7.54
N VAL A 391 -30.96 16.89 -6.80
CA VAL A 391 -32.21 17.44 -7.34
C VAL A 391 -31.97 18.43 -8.50
N ASP A 392 -30.77 19.05 -8.54
CA ASP A 392 -30.31 19.97 -9.59
C ASP A 392 -29.53 19.32 -10.76
N GLY A 393 -29.47 17.98 -10.85
CA GLY A 393 -28.75 17.27 -11.92
C GLY A 393 -27.22 17.24 -11.81
N LYS A 394 -26.65 17.72 -10.69
CA LYS A 394 -25.20 17.66 -10.43
C LYS A 394 -24.75 16.27 -9.97
N LEU A 395 -23.66 15.79 -10.55
CA LEU A 395 -23.02 14.52 -10.20
C LEU A 395 -22.39 14.57 -8.80
N VAL A 396 -22.69 13.57 -7.97
CA VAL A 396 -22.13 13.44 -6.62
C VAL A 396 -21.10 12.32 -6.58
N ARG A 397 -20.00 12.56 -5.85
CA ARG A 397 -18.93 11.58 -5.59
C ARG A 397 -19.48 10.39 -4.81
N ASP A 398 -18.98 9.20 -5.06
CA ASP A 398 -19.25 8.03 -4.24
C ASP A 398 -18.74 8.26 -2.80
N PRO A 399 -19.63 8.36 -1.80
CA PRO A 399 -19.23 8.62 -0.42
C PRO A 399 -18.46 7.45 0.19
N ASP A 400 -18.77 6.21 -0.20
CA ASP A 400 -18.10 5.01 0.31
C ASP A 400 -16.67 4.92 -0.24
N TYR A 401 -16.49 5.25 -1.52
CA TYR A 401 -15.17 5.35 -2.12
C TYR A 401 -14.35 6.48 -1.50
N ALA A 402 -14.96 7.66 -1.31
CA ALA A 402 -14.31 8.79 -0.67
C ALA A 402 -13.82 8.44 0.75
N ALA A 403 -14.66 7.77 1.55
CA ALA A 403 -14.27 7.30 2.88
C ALA A 403 -13.16 6.23 2.82
N HIS A 404 -13.17 5.35 1.80
CA HIS A 404 -12.13 4.35 1.61
C HIS A 404 -10.75 4.98 1.35
N ILE A 405 -10.67 5.98 0.46
CA ILE A 405 -9.40 6.60 0.08
C ILE A 405 -8.90 7.65 1.08
N ASP A 406 -9.76 8.15 1.97
CA ASP A 406 -9.41 9.15 2.99
C ASP A 406 -8.52 8.58 4.11
N TYR A 407 -8.43 7.25 4.23
CA TYR A 407 -7.66 6.60 5.29
C TYR A 407 -6.18 7.04 5.28
N ARG A 408 -5.79 7.75 6.35
CA ARG A 408 -4.44 8.32 6.57
C ARG A 408 -4.00 9.30 5.47
N TRP A 409 -4.92 9.95 4.78
CA TRP A 409 -4.60 10.99 3.82
C TRP A 409 -4.19 12.30 4.52
N GLY A 410 -3.01 12.82 4.22
CA GLY A 410 -2.43 14.02 4.84
C GLY A 410 -1.99 15.06 3.82
N CYS A 411 -2.93 15.90 3.36
CA CYS A 411 -2.73 16.82 2.23
C CYS A 411 -1.70 17.94 2.50
N ASP A 412 -1.79 18.63 3.64
CA ASP A 412 -1.03 19.86 3.89
C ASP A 412 0.49 19.65 4.05
N GLY A 413 0.88 18.60 4.76
CA GLY A 413 2.29 18.25 4.95
C GLY A 413 2.96 17.80 3.65
N LEU A 414 2.21 17.06 2.84
CA LEU A 414 2.65 16.53 1.56
C LEU A 414 2.89 17.64 0.55
N LYS A 415 1.95 18.59 0.43
CA LYS A 415 2.07 19.75 -0.47
C LYS A 415 3.36 20.55 -0.23
N LYS A 416 3.64 20.87 1.04
CA LYS A 416 4.85 21.63 1.44
C LYS A 416 6.13 20.85 1.11
N THR A 417 6.12 19.54 1.30
CA THR A 417 7.29 18.70 1.05
C THR A 417 7.56 18.53 -0.44
N ILE A 418 6.52 18.32 -1.25
CA ILE A 418 6.66 18.21 -2.71
C ILE A 418 7.17 19.52 -3.30
N TRP A 419 6.59 20.65 -2.90
CA TRP A 419 7.06 21.97 -3.33
C TRP A 419 8.56 22.16 -3.06
N LYS A 420 9.02 21.79 -1.85
CA LYS A 420 10.45 21.83 -1.49
C LYS A 420 11.28 20.85 -2.34
N LEU A 421 10.82 19.62 -2.53
CA LEU A 421 11.58 18.60 -3.27
C LEU A 421 11.76 18.93 -4.76
N MET A 422 10.80 19.62 -5.35
CA MET A 422 10.80 19.97 -6.77
C MET A 422 11.55 21.27 -7.03
N ASN A 423 11.52 22.24 -6.11
CA ASN A 423 12.15 23.55 -6.29
C ASN A 423 13.55 23.64 -5.64
N THR A 424 13.99 22.66 -4.86
CA THR A 424 15.36 22.64 -4.30
C THR A 424 16.28 21.81 -5.20
N THR A 425 17.26 22.46 -5.84
CA THR A 425 18.34 21.76 -6.53
C THR A 425 19.25 21.04 -5.54
N GLU A 426 19.86 19.94 -5.99
CA GLU A 426 20.85 19.17 -5.23
C GLU A 426 22.11 20.03 -5.05
N GLY A 427 22.12 20.85 -3.98
CA GLY A 427 23.08 21.92 -3.76
C GLY A 427 22.58 23.05 -2.84
N GLY A 428 21.31 23.04 -2.42
CA GLY A 428 20.81 23.89 -1.33
C GLY A 428 20.56 25.35 -1.68
N LYS A 429 20.73 25.77 -2.94
CA LYS A 429 20.31 27.09 -3.42
C LYS A 429 18.83 27.05 -3.78
N GLN A 430 18.02 27.89 -3.11
CA GLN A 430 16.65 28.16 -3.56
C GLN A 430 16.74 28.86 -4.92
N SER A 431 16.07 28.30 -5.91
CA SER A 431 15.96 28.90 -7.24
C SER A 431 15.00 30.10 -7.19
N ASP A 432 15.27 31.15 -7.98
CA ASP A 432 14.35 32.29 -8.14
C ASP A 432 12.96 31.81 -8.57
N GLU A 433 11.88 32.43 -8.05
CA GLU A 433 10.49 32.00 -8.26
C GLU A 433 10.08 31.85 -9.73
N SER A 434 10.74 32.57 -10.64
CA SER A 434 10.53 32.50 -12.10
C SER A 434 11.08 31.23 -12.76
N SER A 435 11.90 30.45 -12.05
CA SER A 435 12.60 29.27 -12.58
C SER A 435 12.08 27.93 -12.05
N ASN A 436 10.99 27.96 -11.26
CA ASN A 436 10.40 26.76 -10.66
C ASN A 436 9.87 25.80 -11.76
N PRO A 437 10.22 24.50 -11.70
CA PRO A 437 9.80 23.52 -12.70
C PRO A 437 8.29 23.21 -12.66
N ILE A 438 7.62 23.51 -11.53
CA ILE A 438 6.20 23.25 -11.32
C ILE A 438 5.45 24.48 -10.79
N GLU A 439 4.17 24.57 -11.11
CA GLU A 439 3.22 25.56 -10.59
C GLU A 439 1.97 24.86 -10.05
N GLU A 440 1.33 25.41 -9.02
CA GLU A 440 0.11 24.81 -8.48
C GLU A 440 -1.07 24.95 -9.46
N ASP A 441 -1.71 23.84 -9.77
CA ASP A 441 -2.89 23.79 -10.62
C ASP A 441 -4.16 23.76 -9.76
N LYS A 442 -4.72 24.95 -9.53
CA LYS A 442 -5.93 25.10 -8.70
C LYS A 442 -7.18 24.52 -9.36
N LYS A 443 -7.20 24.32 -10.68
CA LYS A 443 -8.39 23.87 -11.42
C LYS A 443 -8.61 22.37 -11.31
N SER A 444 -7.54 21.57 -11.39
CA SER A 444 -7.63 20.10 -11.27
C SER A 444 -7.36 19.60 -9.85
N ARG A 445 -7.25 20.49 -8.85
CA ARG A 445 -7.10 20.14 -7.44
C ARG A 445 -8.45 19.86 -6.77
N ASN A 446 -8.51 18.81 -5.96
CA ASN A 446 -9.66 18.52 -5.08
C ASN A 446 -9.17 18.05 -3.68
N ALA A 447 -10.07 17.51 -2.85
CA ALA A 447 -9.73 17.04 -1.50
C ALA A 447 -8.75 15.84 -1.49
N HIS A 448 -8.85 14.96 -2.48
CA HIS A 448 -8.10 13.71 -2.65
C HIS A 448 -7.15 13.74 -3.86
N CYS A 449 -6.87 14.92 -4.43
CA CYS A 449 -5.94 15.10 -5.54
C CYS A 449 -5.25 16.46 -5.44
N ILE A 450 -3.93 16.44 -5.28
CA ILE A 450 -3.06 17.61 -5.40
C ILE A 450 -2.51 17.63 -6.82
N ALA A 451 -2.75 18.71 -7.56
CA ALA A 451 -2.31 18.85 -8.94
C ALA A 451 -1.29 19.99 -9.10
N TYR A 452 -0.26 19.75 -9.91
CA TYR A 452 0.72 20.74 -10.34
C TYR A 452 0.86 20.74 -11.87
N LEU A 453 0.98 21.93 -12.46
CA LEU A 453 1.40 22.14 -13.84
C LEU A 453 2.92 22.03 -13.96
N VAL A 454 3.40 21.27 -14.94
CA VAL A 454 4.81 21.10 -15.25
C VAL A 454 5.22 22.12 -16.31
N LYS A 455 6.07 23.09 -15.94
CA LYS A 455 6.59 24.12 -16.86
C LYS A 455 7.79 23.63 -17.65
N ASP A 456 8.68 22.90 -16.99
CA ASP A 456 9.95 22.45 -17.56
C ASP A 456 10.16 20.95 -17.33
N ARG A 457 9.95 20.17 -18.39
CA ARG A 457 10.07 18.70 -18.35
C ARG A 457 11.51 18.22 -18.10
N SER A 458 12.52 19.05 -18.36
CA SER A 458 13.93 18.66 -18.19
C SER A 458 14.41 18.71 -16.74
N LYS A 459 13.72 19.50 -15.90
CA LYS A 459 14.09 19.74 -14.50
C LYS A 459 13.31 18.90 -13.50
N VAL A 460 12.22 18.26 -13.94
CA VAL A 460 11.40 17.43 -13.05
C VAL A 460 12.10 16.10 -12.75
N LYS A 461 11.93 15.62 -11.52
CA LYS A 461 12.46 14.32 -11.09
C LYS A 461 11.51 13.20 -11.51
N ARG A 462 12.06 12.00 -11.72
CA ARG A 462 11.29 10.78 -11.98
C ARG A 462 10.45 10.38 -10.77
N VAL A 463 9.39 9.60 -11.02
CA VAL A 463 8.42 9.17 -10.01
C VAL A 463 9.07 8.28 -8.95
N ASP A 464 9.96 7.37 -9.34
CA ASP A 464 10.72 6.49 -8.43
C ASP A 464 11.58 7.28 -7.42
N ASP A 465 12.33 8.27 -7.89
CA ASP A 465 13.16 9.16 -7.07
C ASP A 465 12.31 9.95 -6.07
N LEU A 466 11.20 10.55 -6.54
CA LEU A 466 10.27 11.30 -5.69
C LEU A 466 9.62 10.39 -4.65
N ARG A 467 9.16 9.22 -5.08
CA ARG A 467 8.56 8.20 -4.21
C ARG A 467 9.56 7.74 -3.16
N GLN A 468 10.82 7.52 -3.50
CA GLN A 468 11.87 7.20 -2.54
C GLN A 468 12.05 8.34 -1.54
N LYS A 469 12.23 9.58 -2.00
CA LYS A 469 12.43 10.76 -1.14
C LYS A 469 11.24 11.00 -0.19
N LEU A 470 10.02 10.76 -0.64
CA LEU A 470 8.81 10.86 0.20
C LEU A 470 8.73 9.72 1.22
N ARG A 471 9.02 8.48 0.81
CA ARG A 471 9.07 7.32 1.71
C ARG A 471 10.12 7.47 2.80
N MET A 472 11.29 8.06 2.50
CA MET A 472 12.32 8.38 3.50
C MET A 472 11.84 9.36 4.57
N ARG A 473 10.79 10.16 4.27
CA ARG A 473 10.18 11.12 5.19
C ARG A 473 8.88 10.59 5.82
N GLY A 474 8.57 9.31 5.62
CA GLY A 474 7.35 8.68 6.15
C GLY A 474 6.07 9.03 5.39
N LEU A 475 6.15 9.74 4.26
CA LEU A 475 5.00 10.13 3.46
C LEU A 475 4.70 9.04 2.41
N ARG A 476 3.43 8.60 2.35
CA ARG A 476 2.96 7.60 1.39
C ARG A 476 1.79 8.15 0.58
N CYS A 477 1.96 8.17 -0.74
CA CYS A 477 0.98 8.61 -1.71
C CYS A 477 1.30 7.98 -3.07
N HIS A 478 0.34 8.03 -3.99
CA HIS A 478 0.62 7.77 -5.40
C HIS A 478 0.96 9.09 -6.07
N LEU A 479 2.07 9.08 -6.83
CA LEU A 479 2.49 10.19 -7.67
C LEU A 479 2.47 9.71 -9.10
N MET A 480 1.92 10.54 -9.98
CA MET A 480 1.90 10.24 -11.39
C MET A 480 2.03 11.50 -12.23
N TYR A 481 2.84 11.42 -13.27
CA TYR A 481 2.77 12.36 -14.38
C TYR A 481 1.68 11.91 -15.32
N CYS A 482 0.81 12.85 -15.66
CA CYS A 482 -0.35 12.61 -16.49
C CYS A 482 -0.50 13.65 -17.58
N ARG A 483 -1.33 13.34 -18.58
CA ARG A 483 -1.68 14.24 -19.69
C ARG A 483 -0.42 14.65 -20.48
N ASN A 484 0.31 13.66 -20.99
CA ASN A 484 1.58 13.86 -21.71
C ASN A 484 2.62 14.63 -20.86
N SER A 485 2.78 14.24 -19.60
CA SER A 485 3.70 14.85 -18.63
C SER A 485 3.50 16.36 -18.38
N THR A 486 2.34 16.92 -18.71
CA THR A 486 2.04 18.34 -18.46
C THR A 486 1.55 18.59 -17.04
N ARG A 487 1.07 17.55 -16.35
CA ARG A 487 0.60 17.65 -14.96
C ARG A 487 1.20 16.55 -14.10
N LEU A 488 1.49 16.91 -12.86
CA LEU A 488 1.84 15.98 -11.78
C LEU A 488 0.66 15.92 -10.82
N GLN A 489 0.04 14.75 -10.70
CA GLN A 489 -1.02 14.48 -9.74
C GLN A 489 -0.50 13.64 -8.59
N ILE A 490 -0.93 14.00 -7.37
CA ILE A 490 -0.65 13.26 -6.15
C ILE A 490 -1.96 12.94 -5.46
N ILE A 491 -2.22 11.64 -5.31
CA ILE A 491 -3.47 11.10 -4.78
C ILE A 491 -3.18 10.17 -3.57
N PRO A 492 -4.18 9.85 -2.73
CA PRO A 492 -4.02 8.94 -1.61
C PRO A 492 -3.39 7.60 -1.98
N HIS A 493 -2.76 6.95 -1.01
CA HIS A 493 -2.14 5.63 -1.23
C HIS A 493 -3.15 4.51 -1.54
N LEU A 494 -4.42 4.70 -1.19
CA LEU A 494 -5.52 3.78 -1.54
C LEU A 494 -6.32 4.25 -2.77
N ALA A 495 -5.86 5.30 -3.45
CA ALA A 495 -6.41 5.76 -4.72
C ALA A 495 -5.40 5.52 -5.86
N SER A 496 -5.88 4.91 -6.95
CA SER A 496 -5.30 4.90 -8.29
C SER A 496 -6.39 4.48 -9.28
N ARG A 497 -6.18 4.65 -10.59
CA ARG A 497 -7.15 4.15 -11.59
C ARG A 497 -7.37 2.65 -11.43
N ALA A 498 -6.29 1.87 -11.27
CA ALA A 498 -6.37 0.43 -11.05
C ALA A 498 -7.05 0.06 -9.73
N GLN A 499 -6.81 0.80 -8.64
CA GLN A 499 -7.50 0.58 -7.36
C GLN A 499 -9.00 0.93 -7.44
N ALA A 500 -9.37 1.97 -8.20
CA ALA A 500 -10.77 2.30 -8.46
C ALA A 500 -11.48 1.16 -9.23
N LEU A 501 -10.81 0.51 -10.20
CA LEU A 501 -11.36 -0.68 -10.87
C LEU A 501 -11.60 -1.85 -9.91
N ARG A 502 -10.64 -2.11 -9.00
CA ARG A 502 -10.82 -3.13 -7.95
C ARG A 502 -11.94 -2.78 -6.98
N TYR A 503 -12.13 -1.50 -6.68
CA TYR A 503 -13.26 -1.04 -5.87
C TYR A 503 -14.59 -1.31 -6.59
N LEU A 504 -14.69 -1.06 -7.91
CA LEU A 504 -15.88 -1.40 -8.69
C LEU A 504 -16.16 -2.91 -8.70
N PHE A 505 -15.13 -3.76 -8.74
CA PHE A 505 -15.28 -5.22 -8.57
C PHE A 505 -15.97 -5.56 -7.24
N VAL A 506 -15.47 -5.02 -6.11
CA VAL A 506 -16.01 -5.30 -4.78
C VAL A 506 -17.43 -4.73 -4.64
N ARG A 507 -17.66 -3.53 -5.17
CA ARG A 507 -18.93 -2.83 -5.06
C ARG A 507 -20.03 -3.48 -5.92
N TRP A 508 -19.70 -3.90 -7.14
CA TRP A 508 -20.68 -4.43 -8.10
C TRP A 508 -20.75 -5.97 -8.12
N ARG A 509 -19.88 -6.66 -7.37
CA ARG A 509 -19.72 -8.13 -7.42
C ARG A 509 -19.45 -8.65 -8.84
N LEU A 510 -18.84 -7.82 -9.68
CA LEU A 510 -18.53 -8.15 -11.07
C LEU A 510 -17.16 -8.80 -11.13
N ASN A 511 -17.06 -10.05 -11.61
CA ASN A 511 -15.78 -10.75 -11.71
C ASN A 511 -14.77 -9.96 -12.58
N VAL A 512 -13.51 -9.83 -12.14
CA VAL A 512 -12.44 -9.13 -12.87
C VAL A 512 -12.25 -9.72 -14.28
N ALA A 513 -12.45 -11.02 -14.46
CA ALA A 513 -12.40 -11.68 -15.77
C ALA A 513 -13.47 -11.18 -16.76
N ASN A 514 -14.52 -10.50 -16.27
CA ASN A 514 -15.57 -9.88 -17.07
C ASN A 514 -15.37 -8.36 -17.27
N MET A 515 -14.23 -7.82 -16.82
CA MET A 515 -13.81 -6.45 -17.12
C MET A 515 -12.97 -6.42 -18.38
N PHE A 516 -13.24 -5.45 -19.25
CA PHE A 516 -12.47 -5.12 -20.44
C PHE A 516 -11.90 -3.73 -20.26
N VAL A 517 -10.59 -3.56 -20.33
CA VAL A 517 -9.91 -2.26 -20.21
C VAL A 517 -9.33 -1.91 -21.58
N ILE A 518 -9.77 -0.78 -22.14
CA ILE A 518 -9.31 -0.29 -23.44
C ILE A 518 -8.31 0.84 -23.18
N LEU A 519 -7.07 0.65 -23.64
CA LEU A 519 -5.93 1.53 -23.40
C LEU A 519 -5.31 2.01 -24.72
N GLY A 520 -4.60 3.14 -24.67
CA GLY A 520 -3.63 3.49 -25.72
C GLY A 520 -2.34 2.64 -25.60
N GLU A 521 -1.52 2.60 -26.63
CA GLU A 521 -0.20 1.92 -26.62
C GLU A 521 0.76 2.47 -25.56
N ASN A 522 0.69 3.77 -25.35
CA ASN A 522 1.40 4.53 -24.32
C ASN A 522 0.36 5.27 -23.46
N GLY A 523 0.75 5.73 -22.27
CA GLY A 523 -0.21 6.34 -21.35
C GLY A 523 0.45 7.13 -20.23
N ASP A 524 -0.31 7.40 -19.18
CA ASP A 524 0.22 8.07 -17.99
C ASP A 524 1.13 7.13 -17.17
N THR A 525 1.85 7.66 -16.17
CA THR A 525 2.85 6.85 -15.43
C THR A 525 2.27 5.66 -14.63
N ASP A 526 0.95 5.54 -14.50
CA ASP A 526 0.23 4.40 -13.90
C ASP A 526 -0.22 3.36 -14.95
N TYR A 527 0.17 3.51 -16.22
CA TYR A 527 -0.14 2.60 -17.32
C TYR A 527 0.18 1.12 -17.01
N GLU A 528 1.31 0.86 -16.34
CA GLU A 528 1.71 -0.50 -15.94
C GLU A 528 0.73 -1.15 -14.95
N GLU A 529 0.12 -0.34 -14.06
CA GLU A 529 -0.91 -0.82 -13.13
C GLU A 529 -2.24 -1.11 -13.85
N MET A 530 -2.50 -0.44 -14.97
CA MET A 530 -3.73 -0.59 -15.76
C MET A 530 -3.69 -1.80 -16.70
N ILE A 531 -2.50 -2.21 -17.16
CA ILE A 531 -2.35 -3.43 -17.97
C ILE A 531 -2.30 -4.68 -17.08
N SER A 532 -1.67 -4.59 -15.91
CA SER A 532 -1.48 -5.74 -15.02
C SER A 532 -2.78 -6.17 -14.33
N GLY A 533 -3.15 -7.44 -14.47
CA GLY A 533 -4.34 -8.00 -13.84
C GLY A 533 -4.92 -9.20 -14.57
N ALA A 534 -6.09 -9.65 -14.08
CA ALA A 534 -6.88 -10.72 -14.70
C ALA A 534 -7.99 -10.18 -15.62
N HIS A 535 -8.10 -8.86 -15.75
CA HIS A 535 -9.03 -8.24 -16.70
C HIS A 535 -8.50 -8.39 -18.12
N LYS A 536 -9.43 -8.30 -19.07
CA LYS A 536 -9.12 -8.36 -20.50
C LYS A 536 -8.69 -6.98 -20.95
N THR A 537 -7.61 -6.88 -21.72
CA THR A 537 -7.05 -5.58 -22.13
C THR A 537 -7.02 -5.48 -23.64
N ILE A 538 -7.49 -4.35 -24.17
CA ILE A 538 -7.41 -4.03 -25.60
C ILE A 538 -6.51 -2.80 -25.74
N ILE A 539 -5.39 -2.95 -26.43
CA ILE A 539 -4.41 -1.89 -26.64
C ILE A 539 -4.58 -1.31 -28.05
N LEU A 540 -4.88 -0.02 -28.13
CA LEU A 540 -5.01 0.72 -29.38
C LEU A 540 -3.65 1.30 -29.79
N LYS A 541 -3.08 0.78 -30.89
CA LYS A 541 -1.83 1.23 -31.49
C LYS A 541 -1.97 2.59 -32.16
N ASP A 542 -0.90 3.39 -32.15
CA ASP A 542 -0.85 4.71 -32.79
C ASP A 542 -1.83 5.77 -32.22
N VAL A 543 -2.52 5.48 -31.10
CA VAL A 543 -3.44 6.45 -30.47
C VAL A 543 -2.68 7.45 -29.60
N VAL A 544 -1.67 7.00 -28.86
CA VAL A 544 -0.86 7.86 -27.99
C VAL A 544 0.56 7.85 -28.50
N THR A 545 0.96 8.94 -29.17
CA THR A 545 2.28 9.05 -29.80
C THR A 545 3.41 9.31 -28.80
N LYS A 546 3.09 9.96 -27.67
CA LYS A 546 4.03 10.22 -26.59
C LYS A 546 3.28 10.21 -25.26
N GLY A 547 3.56 9.21 -24.42
CA GLY A 547 2.99 9.13 -23.08
C GLY A 547 3.84 9.83 -22.02
N SER A 548 3.65 9.44 -20.76
CA SER A 548 4.37 9.96 -19.60
C SER A 548 5.35 8.96 -18.99
N GLU A 549 5.50 7.78 -19.58
CA GLU A 549 6.31 6.66 -19.10
C GLU A 549 7.79 6.99 -18.86
N ASP A 550 8.38 7.91 -19.62
CA ASP A 550 9.79 8.31 -19.49
C ASP A 550 10.13 8.87 -18.09
N LEU A 551 9.11 9.41 -17.40
CA LEU A 551 9.22 9.96 -16.06
C LEU A 551 8.91 8.94 -14.96
N LEU A 552 8.55 7.69 -15.29
CA LEU A 552 8.21 6.68 -14.29
C LEU A 552 9.45 6.15 -13.55
N ARG A 553 10.44 5.64 -14.29
CA ARG A 553 11.62 4.95 -13.74
C ARG A 553 12.86 5.05 -14.62
N ALA A 554 14.03 4.86 -14.02
CA ALA A 554 15.31 4.97 -14.73
C ALA A 554 15.66 3.78 -15.64
N THR A 555 15.20 2.58 -15.29
CA THR A 555 15.40 1.35 -16.05
C THR A 555 14.05 0.80 -16.49
N ASP A 556 13.94 0.46 -17.78
CA ASP A 556 12.75 -0.18 -18.32
C ASP A 556 12.76 -1.68 -17.96
N LEU A 557 11.86 -2.05 -17.04
CA LEU A 557 11.65 -3.42 -16.56
C LEU A 557 10.18 -3.81 -16.75
N ARG A 558 9.57 -3.42 -17.87
CA ARG A 558 8.17 -3.75 -18.19
C ARG A 558 7.93 -5.26 -18.28
N ASP A 559 8.93 -6.01 -18.75
CA ASP A 559 8.86 -7.46 -18.96
C ASP A 559 8.56 -8.25 -17.67
N ASP A 560 8.93 -7.69 -16.50
CA ASP A 560 8.65 -8.31 -15.19
C ASP A 560 7.19 -8.11 -14.73
N ILE A 561 6.46 -7.18 -15.33
CA ILE A 561 5.12 -6.76 -14.89
C ILE A 561 4.03 -7.33 -15.80
N VAL A 562 4.26 -7.31 -17.11
CA VAL A 562 3.30 -7.81 -18.11
C VAL A 562 4.04 -8.74 -19.06
N PRO A 563 3.66 -10.03 -19.16
CA PRO A 563 4.23 -10.93 -20.15
C PRO A 563 4.01 -10.37 -21.56
N LYS A 564 5.05 -10.43 -22.41
CA LYS A 564 4.97 -9.98 -23.82
C LYS A 564 3.85 -10.67 -24.60
N GLU A 565 3.55 -11.92 -24.24
CA GLU A 565 2.47 -12.71 -24.81
C GLU A 565 1.49 -13.07 -23.71
N SER A 566 0.38 -12.32 -23.62
CA SER A 566 -0.73 -12.62 -22.72
C SER A 566 -2.00 -12.85 -23.54
N PRO A 567 -2.72 -13.98 -23.33
CA PRO A 567 -3.97 -14.26 -24.03
C PRO A 567 -5.12 -13.33 -23.61
N LEU A 568 -4.92 -12.55 -22.54
CA LEU A 568 -5.86 -11.53 -22.09
C LEU A 568 -5.66 -10.18 -22.79
N ILE A 569 -4.58 -10.02 -23.57
CA ILE A 569 -4.24 -8.77 -24.26
C ILE A 569 -4.47 -8.93 -25.76
N ALA A 570 -5.26 -8.02 -26.35
CA ALA A 570 -5.40 -7.91 -27.79
C ALA A 570 -4.95 -6.52 -28.28
N TYR A 571 -4.46 -6.46 -29.51
CA TYR A 571 -4.01 -5.23 -30.14
C TYR A 571 -4.94 -4.84 -31.29
N LEU A 572 -5.23 -3.56 -31.41
CA LEU A 572 -6.09 -3.00 -32.44
C LEU A 572 -5.43 -1.73 -33.00
N SER A 573 -5.66 -1.39 -34.27
CA SER A 573 -5.22 -0.10 -34.80
C SER A 573 -6.05 1.05 -34.21
N GLY A 574 -5.43 2.21 -33.97
CA GLY A 574 -6.13 3.41 -33.51
C GLY A 574 -7.16 3.99 -34.48
N LYS A 575 -7.18 3.53 -35.74
CA LYS A 575 -8.19 3.89 -36.76
C LYS A 575 -9.31 2.85 -36.90
N ALA A 576 -9.36 1.89 -35.99
CA ALA A 576 -10.29 0.79 -36.11
C ALA A 576 -11.75 1.23 -36.04
N THR A 577 -12.59 0.54 -36.80
CA THR A 577 -14.02 0.82 -36.87
C THR A 577 -14.76 0.20 -35.68
N ALA A 578 -15.99 0.67 -35.41
CA ALA A 578 -16.85 0.10 -34.38
C ALA A 578 -17.08 -1.42 -34.56
N SER A 579 -17.08 -1.93 -35.81
CA SER A 579 -17.21 -3.37 -36.08
C SER A 579 -15.99 -4.16 -35.60
N GLU A 580 -14.79 -3.68 -35.91
CA GLU A 580 -13.54 -4.33 -35.52
C GLU A 580 -13.38 -4.36 -33.99
N ILE A 581 -13.76 -3.26 -33.32
CA ILE A 581 -13.78 -3.20 -31.85
C ILE A 581 -14.73 -4.27 -31.28
N ALA A 582 -15.94 -4.42 -31.86
CA ALA A 582 -16.92 -5.41 -31.42
C ALA A 582 -16.41 -6.86 -31.62
N ASP A 583 -15.71 -7.12 -32.72
CA ASP A 583 -15.16 -8.45 -33.02
C ASP A 583 -14.02 -8.83 -32.06
N VAL A 584 -13.12 -7.90 -31.75
CA VAL A 584 -12.04 -8.13 -30.77
C VAL A 584 -12.62 -8.34 -29.36
N LEU A 585 -13.62 -7.57 -28.95
CA LEU A 585 -14.31 -7.79 -27.67
C LEU A 585 -14.87 -9.23 -27.56
N LYS A 586 -15.41 -9.78 -28.65
CA LYS A 586 -15.88 -11.17 -28.72
C LYS A 586 -14.73 -12.18 -28.70
N GLN A 587 -13.63 -11.91 -29.40
CA GLN A 587 -12.47 -12.79 -29.45
C GLN A 587 -11.81 -12.95 -28.07
N VAL A 588 -11.53 -11.84 -27.40
CA VAL A 588 -10.90 -11.83 -26.06
C VAL A 588 -11.85 -12.44 -25.01
N SER A 589 -13.17 -12.32 -25.22
CA SER A 589 -14.16 -13.02 -24.39
C SER A 589 -14.06 -14.55 -24.49
N LYS A 590 -13.75 -15.10 -25.69
CA LYS A 590 -13.66 -16.55 -25.93
C LYS A 590 -12.34 -17.14 -25.43
N ALA A 591 -11.25 -16.40 -25.55
CA ALA A 591 -9.92 -16.84 -25.12
C ALA A 591 -9.86 -17.16 -23.61
N SER A 592 -10.68 -16.49 -22.78
CA SER A 592 -10.74 -16.74 -21.33
C SER A 592 -11.69 -17.87 -20.91
N ALA A 593 -12.41 -18.50 -21.84
CA ALA A 593 -13.32 -19.60 -21.53
C ALA A 593 -12.65 -20.99 -21.67
N GLY A 594 -11.43 -21.02 -22.21
CA GLY A 594 -10.59 -22.21 -22.33
C GLY A 594 -9.40 -22.26 -21.35
N MET A 595 -9.32 -21.27 -20.45
CA MET A 595 -8.45 -21.25 -19.27
C MET A 595 -9.33 -21.42 -18.04
#